data_AF-A0A1X1MY09-F1
#
_entry.id   AF-A0A1X1MY09-F1
#
_cell.length_a   1.000
_cell.length_b   1.000
_cell.length_c   1.000
_cell.angle_alpha   90.00
_cell.angle_beta   90.00
_cell.angle_gamma   90.00
#
_symmetry.space_group_name_H-M   'P 1'
#
loop_
_entity.id
_entity.type
_entity.pdbx_description
1 polymer ?
#
loop_
_entity_poly.entity_id
_entity_poly.type
_entity_poly.pdbx_seq_one_letter_code
_entity_poly.pdbx_strand_id
1 'polypeptide(L)'
;YIGPERADDAAVTFVVDLYGSRYSHLPADLVVCRHVLEHVSDPLGFLTDIRNALGGRDASLYLEVPNGGFVLGEAGVWDFIYPHVSYFSPAGLRRVVSAAGFTITDAGTSYGDQFLWIEAKTAPTTRPSGRIGPAAGEDVVATDRFVVQARKFGDVYREVVGRWSAHLADLATDADSAWDAPRALVWGAGSKGVAFLNVLDVGSAVRGVVDLNPRKRGLFVPGTGHPVLAPEDLSVERVGRVFLPNPLYLDEVRGRLAELGVPAEVVPLSS
;
A
#
# COMPACT_ATOMS: atom_id res chain seq x y z
N TYR A 1 -2.15 -10.44 -15.44
CA TYR A 1 -1.28 -11.50 -14.88
C TYR A 1 -0.69 -12.28 -16.05
N ILE A 2 0.62 -12.52 -16.04
CA ILE A 2 1.33 -13.31 -17.07
C ILE A 2 2.02 -14.45 -16.32
N GLY A 3 1.24 -15.40 -15.85
CA GLY A 3 1.72 -16.58 -15.12
C GLY A 3 0.90 -17.81 -15.53
N PRO A 4 1.20 -18.98 -14.97
CA PRO A 4 0.53 -20.22 -15.35
C PRO A 4 -0.97 -20.20 -15.01
N GLU A 5 -1.78 -20.92 -15.77
CA GLU A 5 -3.23 -21.05 -15.51
C GLU A 5 -3.54 -21.95 -14.31
N ARG A 6 -2.57 -22.77 -13.87
CA ARG A 6 -2.64 -23.65 -12.70
C ARG A 6 -1.33 -23.64 -11.94
N ALA A 7 -1.38 -23.93 -10.64
CA ALA A 7 -0.18 -24.24 -9.88
C ALA A 7 0.13 -25.74 -10.01
N ASP A 8 1.41 -26.10 -10.09
CA ASP A 8 1.83 -27.49 -10.23
C ASP A 8 1.78 -28.27 -8.90
N ASP A 9 1.82 -27.56 -7.77
CA ASP A 9 1.95 -28.07 -6.41
C ASP A 9 0.66 -28.00 -5.58
N ALA A 10 -0.41 -27.43 -6.13
CA ALA A 10 -1.68 -27.26 -5.44
C ALA A 10 -2.87 -27.27 -6.41
N ALA A 11 -4.06 -27.60 -5.91
CA ALA A 11 -5.31 -27.54 -6.66
C ALA A 11 -5.77 -26.07 -6.84
N VAL A 12 -4.97 -25.27 -7.55
CA VAL A 12 -5.21 -23.84 -7.80
C VAL A 12 -5.51 -23.64 -9.27
N THR A 13 -6.59 -22.91 -9.55
CA THR A 13 -6.91 -22.44 -10.91
C THR A 13 -6.85 -20.92 -10.92
N PHE A 14 -6.03 -20.36 -11.79
CA PHE A 14 -5.94 -18.92 -11.99
C PHE A 14 -6.92 -18.50 -13.08
N VAL A 15 -7.80 -17.57 -12.74
CA VAL A 15 -8.72 -16.95 -13.68
C VAL A 15 -8.23 -15.53 -13.94
N VAL A 16 -7.63 -15.31 -15.11
CA VAL A 16 -7.03 -14.01 -15.48
C VAL A 16 -8.12 -13.10 -16.05
N ASP A 17 -8.92 -12.54 -15.15
CA ASP A 17 -10.01 -11.65 -15.53
C ASP A 17 -10.45 -10.73 -14.39
N LEU A 18 -11.30 -9.77 -14.70
CA LEU A 18 -12.01 -8.98 -13.71
C LEU A 18 -13.15 -9.81 -13.11
N TYR A 19 -13.21 -9.85 -11.78
CA TYR A 19 -14.31 -10.51 -11.08
C TYR A 19 -15.65 -9.81 -11.38
N GLY A 20 -16.72 -10.60 -11.47
CA GLY A 20 -18.07 -10.12 -11.75
C GLY A 20 -19.08 -11.25 -11.81
N SER A 21 -20.34 -10.91 -12.06
CA SER A 21 -21.50 -11.82 -11.99
C SER A 21 -21.39 -13.10 -12.83
N ARG A 22 -20.61 -13.10 -13.92
CA ARG A 22 -20.28 -14.29 -14.74
C ARG A 22 -19.66 -15.44 -13.94
N TYR A 23 -19.02 -15.15 -12.80
CA TYR A 23 -18.38 -16.13 -11.92
C TYR A 23 -19.27 -16.61 -10.78
N SER A 24 -20.54 -16.18 -10.73
CA SER A 24 -21.51 -16.60 -9.71
C SER A 24 -21.81 -18.11 -9.70
N HIS A 25 -21.44 -18.82 -10.77
CA HIS A 25 -21.54 -20.28 -10.84
C HIS A 25 -20.45 -20.99 -10.01
N LEU A 26 -19.38 -20.30 -9.63
CA LEU A 26 -18.29 -20.87 -8.83
C LEU A 26 -18.70 -20.91 -7.35
N PRO A 27 -18.71 -22.10 -6.71
CA PRO A 27 -18.95 -22.20 -5.28
C PRO A 27 -17.73 -21.68 -4.49
N ALA A 28 -17.97 -21.00 -3.38
CA ALA A 28 -16.94 -20.59 -2.43
C ALA A 28 -17.49 -20.61 -1.00
N ASP A 29 -16.71 -21.19 -0.08
CA ASP A 29 -16.96 -21.15 1.37
C ASP A 29 -16.18 -20.00 2.04
N LEU A 30 -15.15 -19.49 1.35
CA LEU A 30 -14.33 -18.35 1.76
C LEU A 30 -14.01 -17.48 0.54
N VAL A 31 -14.22 -16.17 0.69
CA VAL A 31 -13.74 -15.15 -0.24
C VAL A 31 -12.64 -14.35 0.45
N VAL A 32 -11.48 -14.23 -0.20
CA VAL A 32 -10.37 -13.41 0.26
C VAL A 32 -10.17 -12.27 -0.73
N CYS A 33 -10.28 -11.03 -0.25
CA CYS A 33 -10.09 -9.83 -1.04
C CYS A 33 -9.06 -8.93 -0.34
N ARG A 34 -7.81 -8.95 -0.83
CA ARG A 34 -6.71 -8.21 -0.22
C ARG A 34 -6.12 -7.23 -1.23
N HIS A 35 -6.04 -5.97 -0.86
CA HIS A 35 -5.45 -4.90 -1.67
C HIS A 35 -6.09 -4.79 -3.07
N VAL A 36 -7.41 -4.76 -3.10
CA VAL A 36 -8.21 -4.65 -4.33
C VAL A 36 -9.27 -3.56 -4.18
N LEU A 37 -10.01 -3.54 -3.07
CA LEU A 37 -11.18 -2.68 -2.92
C LEU A 37 -10.86 -1.17 -3.01
N GLU A 38 -9.66 -0.76 -2.62
CA GLU A 38 -9.13 0.61 -2.76
C GLU A 38 -8.96 1.06 -4.21
N HIS A 39 -8.87 0.11 -5.15
CA HIS A 39 -8.76 0.34 -6.59
C HIS A 39 -10.13 0.34 -7.29
N VAL A 40 -11.20 0.00 -6.58
CA VAL A 40 -12.57 -0.09 -7.13
C VAL A 40 -13.31 1.23 -6.93
N SER A 41 -13.87 1.77 -8.01
CA SER A 41 -14.63 3.04 -7.99
C SER A 41 -16.00 2.91 -7.33
N ASP A 42 -16.66 1.75 -7.45
CA ASP A 42 -17.89 1.40 -6.72
C ASP A 42 -17.65 0.22 -5.78
N PRO A 43 -17.08 0.47 -4.57
CA PRO A 43 -16.77 -0.60 -3.62
C PRO A 43 -18.03 -1.30 -3.11
N LEU A 44 -19.17 -0.61 -3.02
CA LEU A 44 -20.43 -1.22 -2.58
C LEU A 44 -20.99 -2.17 -3.64
N GLY A 45 -21.01 -1.75 -4.91
CA GLY A 45 -21.43 -2.59 -6.03
C GLY A 45 -20.58 -3.85 -6.12
N PHE A 46 -19.26 -3.71 -6.05
CA PHE A 46 -18.34 -4.85 -6.09
C PHE A 46 -18.57 -5.86 -4.95
N LEU A 47 -18.70 -5.39 -3.71
CA LEU A 47 -19.00 -6.26 -2.57
C LEU A 47 -20.40 -6.89 -2.66
N THR A 48 -21.36 -6.16 -3.24
CA THR A 48 -22.72 -6.67 -3.50
C THR A 48 -22.70 -7.79 -4.53
N ASP A 49 -21.89 -7.67 -5.58
CA ASP A 49 -21.71 -8.74 -6.57
C ASP A 49 -21.08 -10.00 -5.96
N ILE A 50 -20.06 -9.84 -5.10
CA ILE A 50 -19.50 -10.95 -4.31
C ILE A 50 -20.61 -11.59 -3.46
N ARG A 51 -21.38 -10.78 -2.70
CA ARG A 51 -22.46 -11.31 -1.86
C ARG A 51 -23.49 -12.07 -2.68
N ASN A 52 -23.89 -11.55 -3.84
CA ASN A 52 -24.87 -12.18 -4.73
C ASN A 52 -24.35 -13.51 -5.29
N ALA A 53 -23.07 -13.58 -5.67
CA ALA A 53 -22.43 -14.80 -6.15
C ALA A 53 -22.42 -15.93 -5.10
N LEU A 54 -22.34 -15.59 -3.81
CA LEU A 54 -22.42 -16.55 -2.71
C LEU A 54 -23.84 -17.11 -2.50
N GLY A 55 -24.87 -16.44 -3.02
CA GLY A 55 -26.26 -16.89 -2.92
C GLY A 55 -26.72 -17.12 -1.47
N GLY A 56 -27.30 -18.30 -1.20
CA GLY A 56 -27.74 -18.70 0.14
C GLY A 56 -26.71 -19.43 0.99
N ARG A 57 -25.44 -19.52 0.55
CA ARG A 57 -24.39 -20.23 1.29
C ARG A 57 -24.02 -19.47 2.57
N ASP A 58 -23.66 -20.22 3.61
CA ASP A 58 -22.96 -19.68 4.79
C ASP A 58 -21.47 -19.61 4.48
N ALA A 59 -21.01 -18.45 4.00
CA ALA A 59 -19.64 -18.24 3.55
C ALA A 59 -18.97 -17.10 4.32
N SER A 60 -17.65 -17.20 4.47
CA SER A 60 -16.80 -16.19 5.10
C SER A 60 -16.21 -15.22 4.07
N LEU A 61 -15.99 -13.98 4.49
CA LEU A 61 -15.28 -12.95 3.76
C LEU A 61 -14.11 -12.48 4.63
N TYR A 62 -12.90 -12.50 4.07
CA TYR A 62 -11.76 -11.75 4.57
C TYR A 62 -11.47 -10.60 3.61
N LEU A 63 -11.42 -9.38 4.14
CA LEU A 63 -11.12 -8.17 3.39
C LEU A 63 -9.92 -7.45 4.02
N GLU A 64 -8.96 -6.99 3.22
CA GLU A 64 -7.85 -6.14 3.68
C GLU A 64 -7.63 -4.98 2.70
N VAL A 65 -7.52 -3.76 3.21
CA VAL A 65 -7.31 -2.52 2.44
C VAL A 65 -6.30 -1.60 3.15
N PRO A 66 -5.64 -0.67 2.44
CA PRO A 66 -4.91 0.42 3.07
C PRO A 66 -5.74 1.18 4.10
N ASN A 67 -5.15 1.44 5.26
CA ASN A 67 -5.74 2.26 6.30
C ASN A 67 -5.65 3.73 5.88
N GLY A 68 -6.77 4.33 5.47
CA GLY A 68 -6.80 5.73 5.08
C GLY A 68 -6.32 6.66 6.21
N GLY A 69 -6.53 6.29 7.48
CA GLY A 69 -6.06 7.08 8.61
C GLY A 69 -4.53 7.09 8.71
N PHE A 70 -3.88 5.99 8.35
CA PHE A 70 -2.42 5.93 8.22
C PHE A 70 -1.96 6.80 7.05
N VAL A 71 -2.57 6.64 5.87
CA VAL A 71 -2.19 7.38 4.64
C VAL A 71 -2.28 8.89 4.84
N LEU A 72 -3.32 9.37 5.54
CA LEU A 72 -3.54 10.80 5.78
C LEU A 72 -2.65 11.37 6.91
N GLY A 73 -1.75 10.59 7.49
CA GLY A 73 -0.74 11.03 8.46
C GLY A 73 0.63 11.26 7.83
N GLU A 74 1.59 11.79 8.61
CA GLU A 74 2.95 12.08 8.12
C GLU A 74 3.65 10.85 7.52
N ALA A 75 3.57 9.70 8.19
CA ALA A 75 4.21 8.46 7.73
C ALA A 75 3.59 7.89 6.43
N GLY A 76 2.36 8.30 6.11
CA GLY A 76 1.57 7.77 5.00
C GLY A 76 1.53 8.65 3.76
N VAL A 77 2.14 9.85 3.77
CA VAL A 77 2.06 10.79 2.63
C VAL A 77 2.52 10.17 1.31
N TRP A 78 3.47 9.22 1.37
CA TRP A 78 4.02 8.51 0.21
C TRP A 78 3.10 7.39 -0.32
N ASP A 79 2.01 7.06 0.36
CA ASP A 79 0.99 6.10 -0.07
C ASP A 79 -0.23 6.76 -0.72
N PHE A 80 -0.26 8.08 -0.82
CA PHE A 80 -1.33 8.79 -1.52
C PHE A 80 -1.06 8.77 -3.04
N ILE A 81 -1.56 7.75 -3.73
CA ILE A 81 -1.22 7.43 -5.13
C ILE A 81 -2.45 7.29 -6.04
N TYR A 82 -2.25 7.52 -7.34
CA TYR A 82 -3.34 7.52 -8.32
C TYR A 82 -4.11 6.19 -8.47
N PRO A 83 -3.52 4.98 -8.28
CA PRO A 83 -4.28 3.75 -8.37
C PRO A 83 -5.29 3.59 -7.23
N HIS A 84 -5.07 4.23 -6.08
CA HIS A 84 -5.99 4.20 -4.95
C HIS A 84 -7.04 5.28 -5.14
N VAL A 85 -8.23 4.86 -5.58
CA VAL A 85 -9.38 5.76 -5.79
C VAL A 85 -10.25 5.88 -4.54
N SER A 86 -10.03 5.01 -3.55
CA SER A 86 -10.73 5.01 -2.26
C SER A 86 -9.76 4.91 -1.09
N TYR A 87 -9.92 5.77 -0.08
CA TYR A 87 -9.18 5.70 1.20
C TYR A 87 -10.17 5.46 2.34
N PHE A 88 -10.14 4.24 2.89
CA PHE A 88 -11.12 3.81 3.89
C PHE A 88 -10.70 4.20 5.31
N SER A 89 -11.65 4.76 6.07
CA SER A 89 -11.58 4.74 7.53
C SER A 89 -12.14 3.42 8.07
N PRO A 90 -11.80 3.00 9.31
CA PRO A 90 -12.38 1.82 9.93
C PRO A 90 -13.92 1.82 9.88
N ALA A 91 -14.54 2.94 10.28
CA ALA A 91 -15.99 3.11 10.24
C ALA A 91 -16.56 3.12 8.81
N GLY A 92 -15.86 3.71 7.85
CA GLY A 92 -16.26 3.68 6.44
C GLY A 92 -16.27 2.27 5.86
N LEU A 93 -15.22 1.50 6.16
CA LEU A 93 -15.06 0.12 5.70
C LEU A 93 -16.16 -0.80 6.29
N ARG A 94 -16.41 -0.71 7.60
CA ARG A 94 -17.46 -1.49 8.27
C ARG A 94 -18.84 -1.23 7.69
N ARG A 95 -19.13 0.04 7.35
CA ARG A 95 -20.42 0.43 6.76
C ARG A 95 -20.60 -0.10 5.35
N VAL A 96 -19.58 -0.05 4.49
CA VAL A 96 -19.70 -0.58 3.12
C VAL A 96 -19.84 -2.10 3.11
N VAL A 97 -19.12 -2.81 3.97
CA VAL A 97 -19.22 -4.28 4.11
C VAL A 97 -20.60 -4.68 4.65
N SER A 98 -21.09 -4.01 5.69
CA SER A 98 -22.44 -4.27 6.22
C SER A 98 -23.54 -3.99 5.19
N ALA A 99 -23.43 -2.86 4.46
CA ALA A 99 -24.39 -2.50 3.41
C ALA A 99 -24.41 -3.49 2.24
N ALA A 100 -23.29 -4.15 1.96
CA ALA A 100 -23.18 -5.20 0.96
C ALA A 100 -23.83 -6.54 1.39
N GLY A 101 -24.36 -6.66 2.61
CA GLY A 101 -25.06 -7.85 3.09
C GLY A 101 -24.17 -8.86 3.83
N PHE A 102 -23.08 -8.40 4.41
CA PHE A 102 -22.23 -9.18 5.30
C PHE A 102 -22.42 -8.78 6.77
N THR A 103 -22.29 -9.74 7.67
CA THR A 103 -22.22 -9.51 9.11
C THR A 103 -20.77 -9.60 9.56
N ILE A 104 -20.22 -8.50 10.03
CA ILE A 104 -18.83 -8.41 10.50
C ILE A 104 -18.70 -9.19 11.81
N THR A 105 -17.71 -10.09 11.87
CA THR A 105 -17.41 -10.90 13.05
C THR A 105 -16.19 -10.38 13.80
N ASP A 106 -15.21 -9.85 13.07
CA ASP A 106 -14.04 -9.20 13.66
C ASP A 106 -13.45 -8.17 12.70
N ALA A 107 -12.71 -7.20 13.22
CA ALA A 107 -12.05 -6.17 12.44
C ALA A 107 -10.91 -5.51 13.23
N GLY A 108 -9.84 -5.13 12.53
CA GLY A 108 -8.71 -4.47 13.17
C GLY A 108 -7.77 -3.84 12.18
N THR A 109 -6.56 -3.56 12.68
CA THR A 109 -5.44 -3.11 11.88
C THR A 109 -4.38 -4.22 11.78
N SER A 110 -3.58 -4.18 10.71
CA SER A 110 -2.42 -5.05 10.54
C SER A 110 -1.23 -4.25 10.03
N TYR A 111 -0.05 -4.87 10.09
CA TYR A 111 1.17 -4.37 9.47
C TYR A 111 1.55 -2.94 9.91
N GLY A 112 1.70 -2.74 11.23
CA GLY A 112 2.04 -1.43 11.81
C GLY A 112 0.99 -0.35 11.53
N ASP A 113 -0.30 -0.72 11.62
CA ASP A 113 -1.47 0.11 11.33
C ASP A 113 -1.62 0.58 9.88
N GLN A 114 -0.80 0.11 8.94
CA GLN A 114 -0.87 0.49 7.53
C GLN A 114 -2.08 -0.09 6.81
N PHE A 115 -2.66 -1.19 7.32
CA PHE A 115 -3.82 -1.84 6.73
C PHE A 115 -4.96 -1.99 7.72
N LEU A 116 -6.18 -1.99 7.18
CA LEU A 116 -7.41 -2.38 7.86
C LEU A 116 -7.81 -3.76 7.35
N TRP A 117 -8.24 -4.64 8.25
CA TRP A 117 -8.81 -5.93 7.90
C TRP A 117 -10.19 -6.11 8.51
N ILE A 118 -11.03 -6.89 7.82
CA ILE A 118 -12.36 -7.31 8.27
C ILE A 118 -12.52 -8.81 8.02
N GLU A 119 -13.00 -9.51 9.04
CA GLU A 119 -13.63 -10.81 8.93
C GLU A 119 -15.14 -10.65 9.00
N ALA A 120 -15.86 -11.29 8.08
CA ALA A 120 -17.31 -11.24 8.03
C ALA A 120 -17.91 -12.55 7.52
N LYS A 121 -19.21 -12.73 7.77
CA LYS A 121 -20.00 -13.83 7.22
C LYS A 121 -21.14 -13.30 6.35
N THR A 122 -21.63 -14.13 5.43
CA THR A 122 -22.89 -13.87 4.73
C THR A 122 -24.02 -13.69 5.74
N ALA A 123 -24.75 -12.57 5.66
CA ALA A 123 -25.88 -12.35 6.55
C ALA A 123 -27.04 -13.32 6.19
N PRO A 124 -27.67 -14.00 7.16
CA PRO A 124 -28.67 -15.06 6.91
C PRO A 124 -29.96 -14.61 6.21
N THR A 125 -30.36 -13.34 6.37
CA THR A 125 -31.71 -12.88 6.01
C THR A 125 -31.76 -11.52 5.31
N THR A 126 -30.63 -10.83 5.17
CA THR A 126 -30.58 -9.51 4.55
C THR A 126 -30.14 -9.62 3.10
N ARG A 127 -31.05 -9.26 2.18
CA ARG A 127 -30.62 -8.81 0.86
C ARG A 127 -29.67 -7.61 1.06
N PRO A 128 -28.60 -7.48 0.25
CA PRO A 128 -27.78 -6.28 0.25
C PRO A 128 -28.70 -5.06 0.21
N SER A 129 -28.52 -4.11 1.13
CA SER A 129 -29.36 -2.91 1.14
C SER A 129 -29.13 -2.06 -0.12
N GLY A 130 -27.97 -2.27 -0.79
CA GLY A 130 -27.49 -1.45 -1.91
C GLY A 130 -27.28 0.01 -1.52
N ARG A 131 -27.37 0.32 -0.22
CA ARG A 131 -27.36 1.69 0.32
C ARG A 131 -26.65 1.71 1.65
N ILE A 132 -25.68 2.61 1.77
CA ILE A 132 -24.98 2.85 3.03
C ILE A 132 -25.93 3.55 3.99
N GLY A 133 -26.20 2.91 5.14
CA GLY A 133 -26.99 3.48 6.22
C GLY A 133 -26.25 4.58 6.99
N PRO A 134 -26.96 5.30 7.88
CA PRO A 134 -26.33 6.28 8.76
C PRO A 134 -25.30 5.61 9.68
N ALA A 135 -24.24 6.34 10.04
CA ALA A 135 -23.34 5.91 11.10
C ALA A 135 -24.06 5.94 12.46
N ALA A 136 -23.68 5.05 13.38
CA ALA A 136 -24.26 4.97 14.72
C ALA A 136 -23.16 4.88 15.78
N GLY A 137 -23.40 5.47 16.96
CA GLY A 137 -22.51 5.36 18.12
C GLY A 137 -21.08 5.80 17.84
N GLU A 138 -20.12 4.96 18.21
CA GLU A 138 -18.68 5.22 18.10
C GLU A 138 -18.21 5.49 16.67
N ASP A 139 -18.90 4.92 15.66
CA ASP A 139 -18.56 5.14 14.25
C ASP A 139 -18.79 6.58 13.80
N VAL A 140 -19.72 7.33 14.43
CA VAL A 140 -19.93 8.75 14.15
C VAL A 140 -18.71 9.55 14.57
N VAL A 141 -18.25 9.36 15.81
CA VAL A 141 -17.08 10.06 16.36
C VAL A 141 -15.82 9.70 15.58
N ALA A 142 -15.64 8.41 15.23
CA ALA A 142 -14.51 7.97 14.41
C ALA A 142 -14.55 8.60 13.00
N THR A 143 -15.74 8.71 12.40
CA THR A 143 -15.93 9.38 11.11
C THR A 143 -15.56 10.86 11.19
N ASP A 144 -16.01 11.58 12.22
CA ASP A 144 -15.68 13.00 12.39
C ASP A 144 -14.18 13.23 12.54
N ARG A 145 -13.48 12.38 13.32
CA ARG A 145 -12.01 12.43 13.45
C ARG A 145 -11.32 12.24 12.10
N PHE A 146 -11.77 11.25 11.32
CA PHE A 146 -11.23 10.99 9.99
C PHE A 146 -11.46 12.16 9.03
N VAL A 147 -12.64 12.78 9.06
CA VAL A 147 -12.95 13.97 8.26
C VAL A 147 -12.05 15.15 8.63
N VAL A 148 -11.80 15.37 9.94
CA VAL A 148 -10.87 16.40 10.39
C VAL A 148 -9.45 16.12 9.88
N GLN A 149 -9.00 14.88 9.95
CA GLN A 149 -7.69 14.49 9.42
C GLN A 149 -7.58 14.74 7.91
N ALA A 150 -8.59 14.31 7.14
CA ALA A 150 -8.63 14.52 5.69
C ALA A 150 -8.59 16.01 5.32
N ARG A 151 -9.26 16.89 6.07
CA ARG A 151 -9.20 18.34 5.87
C ARG A 151 -7.81 18.94 6.12
N LYS A 152 -7.06 18.37 7.06
CA LYS A 152 -5.68 18.80 7.40
C LYS A 152 -4.61 18.20 6.52
N PHE A 153 -4.92 17.13 5.78
CA PHE A 153 -3.93 16.39 5.00
C PHE A 153 -3.11 17.27 4.04
N GLY A 154 -3.74 18.28 3.41
CA GLY A 154 -3.02 19.20 2.52
C GLY A 154 -1.91 19.99 3.23
N ASP A 155 -2.10 20.35 4.51
CA ASP A 155 -1.06 21.03 5.30
C ASP A 155 0.05 20.03 5.69
N VAL A 156 -0.34 18.85 6.18
CA VAL A 156 0.60 17.76 6.53
C VAL A 156 1.48 17.39 5.33
N TYR A 157 0.86 17.20 4.16
CA TYR A 157 1.56 16.89 2.92
C TYR A 157 2.60 17.97 2.56
N ARG A 158 2.21 19.24 2.58
CA ARG A 158 3.13 20.35 2.27
C ARG A 158 4.29 20.42 3.25
N GLU A 159 4.03 20.20 4.54
CA GLU A 159 5.07 20.21 5.57
C GLU A 159 6.09 19.09 5.34
N VAL A 160 5.62 17.85 5.18
CA VAL A 160 6.50 16.69 4.98
C VAL A 160 7.28 16.82 3.68
N VAL A 161 6.62 17.20 2.58
CA VAL A 161 7.28 17.42 1.29
C VAL A 161 8.32 18.53 1.40
N GLY A 162 7.98 19.67 2.00
CA GLY A 162 8.93 20.78 2.19
C GLY A 162 10.15 20.40 3.02
N ARG A 163 9.94 19.65 4.11
CA ARG A 163 11.01 19.12 4.98
C ARG A 163 11.98 18.24 4.19
N TRP A 164 11.45 17.31 3.40
CA TRP A 164 12.26 16.40 2.60
C TRP A 164 12.93 17.08 1.40
N SER A 165 12.26 18.04 0.74
CA SER A 165 12.88 18.85 -0.32
C SER A 165 14.09 19.61 0.20
N ALA A 166 14.00 20.22 1.38
CA ALA A 166 15.13 20.91 2.01
C ALA A 166 16.26 19.93 2.35
N HIS A 167 15.94 18.78 2.96
CA HIS A 167 16.93 17.77 3.31
C HIS A 167 17.69 17.24 2.08
N LEU A 168 17.01 17.04 0.95
CA LEU A 168 17.63 16.58 -0.29
C LEU A 168 18.47 17.66 -0.99
N ALA A 169 18.08 18.93 -0.89
CA ALA A 169 18.86 20.04 -1.45
C ALA A 169 20.24 20.18 -0.76
N ASP A 170 20.27 19.99 0.56
CA ASP A 170 21.52 19.97 1.34
C ASP A 170 22.42 18.82 0.87
N LEU A 171 21.83 17.64 0.65
CA LEU A 171 22.54 16.46 0.16
C LEU A 171 23.09 16.60 -1.26
N ALA A 172 22.35 17.23 -2.16
CA ALA A 172 22.81 17.47 -3.53
C ALA A 172 24.05 18.38 -3.55
N THR A 173 24.07 19.40 -2.70
CA THR A 173 25.20 20.33 -2.56
C THR A 173 26.47 19.61 -2.12
N ASP A 174 26.35 18.68 -1.17
CA ASP A 174 27.47 17.85 -0.71
C ASP A 174 27.97 16.92 -1.83
N ALA A 175 27.06 16.34 -2.62
CA ALA A 175 27.39 15.38 -3.68
C ALA A 175 28.10 16.01 -4.89
N ASP A 176 27.69 17.21 -5.32
CA ASP A 176 28.31 17.91 -6.46
C ASP A 176 29.72 18.41 -6.15
N SER A 177 30.06 18.56 -4.86
CA SER A 177 31.35 19.08 -4.41
C SER A 177 32.50 18.05 -4.46
N ALA A 178 32.21 16.76 -4.59
CA ALA A 178 33.25 15.72 -4.59
C ALA A 178 32.90 14.52 -5.50
N TRP A 179 33.79 14.19 -6.44
CA TRP A 179 33.67 13.02 -7.32
C TRP A 179 33.53 11.68 -6.56
N ASP A 180 34.03 11.62 -5.33
CA ASP A 180 34.03 10.45 -4.44
C ASP A 180 32.95 10.48 -3.33
N ALA A 181 32.00 11.43 -3.39
CA ALA A 181 30.96 11.58 -2.36
C ALA A 181 30.10 10.30 -2.22
N PRO A 182 29.79 9.87 -0.98
CA PRO A 182 28.89 8.75 -0.74
C PRO A 182 27.50 9.03 -1.32
N ARG A 183 26.97 8.10 -2.10
CA ARG A 183 25.72 8.28 -2.84
C ARG A 183 24.51 7.91 -1.97
N ALA A 184 23.38 8.57 -2.21
CA ALA A 184 22.11 8.17 -1.62
C ALA A 184 21.33 7.22 -2.55
N LEU A 185 20.65 6.25 -1.96
CA LEU A 185 19.75 5.31 -2.63
C LEU A 185 18.39 5.30 -1.94
N VAL A 186 17.36 4.83 -2.64
CA VAL A 186 16.07 4.46 -2.01
C VAL A 186 15.96 2.93 -1.96
N TRP A 187 15.54 2.37 -0.83
CA TRP A 187 15.29 0.93 -0.71
C TRP A 187 13.82 0.59 -0.91
N GLY A 188 13.50 0.04 -2.08
CA GLY A 188 12.17 -0.44 -2.48
C GLY A 188 11.60 0.34 -3.66
N ALA A 189 11.52 -0.29 -4.83
CA ALA A 189 10.88 0.27 -6.03
C ALA A 189 9.35 0.00 -6.02
N GLY A 190 8.73 0.06 -4.85
CA GLY A 190 7.28 -0.01 -4.66
C GLY A 190 6.62 1.37 -4.72
N SER A 191 5.30 1.44 -4.54
CA SER A 191 4.52 2.68 -4.61
C SER A 191 5.12 3.83 -3.79
N LYS A 192 5.46 3.59 -2.52
CA LYS A 192 6.05 4.61 -1.62
C LYS A 192 7.36 5.19 -2.16
N GLY A 193 8.28 4.34 -2.60
CA GLY A 193 9.57 4.77 -3.15
C GLY A 193 9.41 5.52 -4.47
N VAL A 194 8.53 5.04 -5.35
CA VAL A 194 8.20 5.72 -6.61
C VAL A 194 7.55 7.08 -6.34
N ALA A 195 6.63 7.17 -5.39
CA ALA A 195 5.96 8.41 -5.00
C ALA A 195 6.98 9.41 -4.43
N PHE A 196 7.83 8.98 -3.49
CA PHE A 196 8.90 9.82 -2.92
C PHE A 196 9.78 10.45 -4.00
N LEU A 197 10.26 9.65 -4.94
CA LEU A 197 11.13 10.13 -6.04
C LEU A 197 10.41 11.12 -6.95
N ASN A 198 9.16 10.83 -7.34
CA ASN A 198 8.41 11.67 -8.27
C ASN A 198 7.91 12.97 -7.64
N VAL A 199 7.51 12.94 -6.37
CA VAL A 199 7.01 14.12 -5.65
C VAL A 199 8.12 15.13 -5.38
N LEU A 200 9.31 14.65 -5.04
CA LEU A 200 10.43 15.50 -4.64
C LEU A 200 11.35 15.89 -5.80
N ASP A 201 11.17 15.30 -6.99
CA ASP A 201 12.03 15.49 -8.17
C ASP A 201 13.52 15.45 -7.81
N VAL A 202 13.93 14.34 -7.19
CA VAL A 202 15.20 14.25 -6.45
C VAL A 202 16.47 14.34 -7.31
N GLY A 203 16.33 14.38 -8.64
CA GLY A 203 17.45 14.56 -9.58
C GLY A 203 18.62 13.61 -9.32
N SER A 204 19.85 14.15 -9.36
CA SER A 204 21.08 13.39 -9.11
C SER A 204 21.35 13.10 -7.63
N ALA A 205 20.58 13.67 -6.69
CA ALA A 205 20.79 13.47 -5.26
C ALA A 205 20.57 12.00 -4.86
N VAL A 206 19.73 11.27 -5.59
CA VAL A 206 19.53 9.83 -5.45
C VAL A 206 20.03 9.15 -6.71
N ARG A 207 20.90 8.14 -6.59
CA ARG A 207 21.45 7.45 -7.77
C ARG A 207 20.53 6.38 -8.35
N GLY A 208 19.71 5.77 -7.51
CA GLY A 208 18.94 4.60 -7.89
C GLY A 208 18.08 4.06 -6.76
N VAL A 209 17.35 3.01 -7.10
CA VAL A 209 16.47 2.30 -6.18
C VAL A 209 16.91 0.86 -6.05
N VAL A 210 17.03 0.35 -4.84
CA VAL A 210 17.34 -1.05 -4.58
C VAL A 210 16.03 -1.82 -4.42
N ASP A 211 15.84 -2.93 -5.13
CA ASP A 211 14.64 -3.76 -4.96
C ASP A 211 15.00 -5.26 -5.02
N LEU A 212 14.42 -6.04 -4.11
CA LEU A 212 14.66 -7.48 -4.04
C LEU A 212 14.07 -8.23 -5.23
N ASN A 213 13.00 -7.71 -5.83
CA ASN A 213 12.24 -8.37 -6.89
C ASN A 213 13.08 -8.49 -8.17
N PRO A 214 13.45 -9.71 -8.60
CA PRO A 214 14.30 -9.91 -9.76
C PRO A 214 13.68 -9.39 -11.06
N ARG A 215 12.34 -9.29 -11.14
CA ARG A 215 11.64 -8.78 -12.32
C ARG A 215 11.82 -7.29 -12.54
N LYS A 216 12.26 -6.55 -11.52
CA LYS A 216 12.48 -5.09 -11.62
C LYS A 216 13.94 -4.73 -11.90
N ARG A 217 14.88 -5.65 -11.74
CA ARG A 217 16.32 -5.39 -11.89
C ARG A 217 16.65 -4.93 -13.31
N GLY A 218 17.49 -3.91 -13.42
CA GLY A 218 17.89 -3.32 -14.70
C GLY A 218 16.78 -2.53 -15.40
N LEU A 219 15.60 -2.39 -14.80
CA LEU A 219 14.56 -1.47 -15.24
C LEU A 219 14.74 -0.10 -14.59
N PHE A 220 13.84 0.83 -14.91
CA PHE A 220 13.88 2.20 -14.42
C PHE A 220 12.57 2.58 -13.74
N VAL A 221 12.66 3.45 -12.74
CA VAL A 221 11.50 4.03 -12.07
C VAL A 221 10.70 4.88 -13.06
N PRO A 222 9.37 4.68 -13.17
CA PRO A 222 8.54 5.52 -14.03
C PRO A 222 8.53 6.97 -13.54
N GLY A 223 8.60 7.90 -14.49
CA GLY A 223 8.63 9.35 -14.25
C GLY A 223 10.04 9.90 -14.09
N THR A 224 10.80 9.42 -13.09
CA THR A 224 12.13 9.98 -12.78
C THR A 224 13.31 9.27 -13.46
N GLY A 225 13.11 8.06 -14.00
CA GLY A 225 14.15 7.36 -14.74
C GLY A 225 15.30 6.80 -13.90
N HIS A 226 15.17 6.75 -12.58
CA HIS A 226 16.20 6.16 -11.71
C HIS A 226 16.34 4.65 -11.97
N PRO A 227 17.56 4.10 -12.09
CA PRO A 227 17.76 2.67 -12.28
C PRO A 227 17.35 1.87 -11.05
N VAL A 228 16.82 0.66 -11.28
CA VAL A 228 16.52 -0.32 -10.23
C VAL A 228 17.66 -1.34 -10.13
N LEU A 229 18.37 -1.30 -9.02
CA LEU A 229 19.56 -2.08 -8.69
C LEU A 229 19.19 -3.32 -7.87
N ALA A 230 19.98 -4.39 -8.00
CA ALA A 230 19.93 -5.50 -7.07
C ALA A 230 20.72 -5.16 -5.79
N PRO A 231 20.37 -5.70 -4.61
CA PRO A 231 21.17 -5.52 -3.40
C PRO A 231 22.62 -5.95 -3.58
N GLU A 232 22.86 -7.00 -4.37
CA GLU A 232 24.20 -7.56 -4.59
C GLU A 232 25.13 -6.58 -5.32
N ASP A 233 24.56 -5.66 -6.12
CA ASP A 233 25.30 -4.63 -6.85
C ASP A 233 25.88 -3.55 -5.92
N LEU A 234 25.43 -3.48 -4.67
CA LEU A 234 25.83 -2.44 -3.71
C LEU A 234 27.22 -2.65 -3.12
N SER A 235 27.72 -3.90 -3.11
CA SER A 235 29.00 -4.26 -2.48
C SER A 235 30.23 -3.55 -3.08
N VAL A 236 30.08 -2.96 -4.26
CA VAL A 236 31.12 -2.23 -5.00
C VAL A 236 30.87 -0.71 -5.07
N GLU A 237 29.74 -0.23 -4.55
CA GLU A 237 29.33 1.17 -4.60
C GLU A 237 29.59 1.87 -3.25
N ARG A 238 30.06 3.12 -3.27
CA ARG A 238 30.13 3.95 -2.05
C ARG A 238 28.74 4.51 -1.74
N VAL A 239 27.93 3.73 -1.02
CA VAL A 239 26.61 4.15 -0.54
C VAL A 239 26.75 4.75 0.85
N GLY A 240 26.42 6.03 0.99
CA GLY A 240 26.44 6.71 2.29
C GLY A 240 25.11 6.66 3.02
N ARG A 241 24.01 6.77 2.27
CA ARG A 241 22.65 6.80 2.81
C ARG A 241 21.70 5.95 2.01
N VAL A 242 20.79 5.29 2.72
CA VAL A 242 19.68 4.53 2.16
C VAL A 242 18.38 5.07 2.75
N PHE A 243 17.61 5.78 1.94
CA PHE A 243 16.27 6.20 2.29
C PHE A 243 15.33 5.00 2.27
N LEU A 244 14.61 4.81 3.37
CA LEU A 244 13.74 3.66 3.58
C LEU A 244 12.27 4.11 3.65
N PRO A 245 11.47 3.90 2.59
CA PRO A 245 10.08 4.34 2.56
C PRO A 245 9.17 3.67 3.59
N ASN A 246 9.49 2.46 4.04
CA ASN A 246 8.70 1.76 5.05
C ASN A 246 9.57 1.37 6.26
N PRO A 247 9.42 2.02 7.42
CA PRO A 247 10.24 1.78 8.61
C PRO A 247 10.11 0.38 9.18
N LEU A 248 9.05 -0.37 8.86
CA LEU A 248 8.88 -1.75 9.34
C LEU A 248 9.97 -2.70 8.85
N TYR A 249 10.67 -2.33 7.77
CA TYR A 249 11.79 -3.09 7.24
C TYR A 249 13.16 -2.59 7.73
N LEU A 250 13.21 -1.69 8.72
CA LEU A 250 14.46 -1.06 9.14
C LEU A 250 15.52 -2.07 9.57
N ASP A 251 15.14 -3.02 10.44
CA ASP A 251 16.07 -4.03 10.93
C ASP A 251 16.46 -5.04 9.84
N GLU A 252 15.51 -5.42 8.97
CA GLU A 252 15.77 -6.30 7.83
C GLU A 252 16.76 -5.66 6.85
N VAL A 253 16.55 -4.39 6.49
CA VAL A 253 17.40 -3.66 5.55
C VAL A 253 18.78 -3.40 6.14
N ARG A 254 18.87 -3.04 7.43
CA ARG A 254 20.17 -2.92 8.13
C ARG A 254 20.92 -4.25 8.16
N GLY A 255 20.24 -5.34 8.47
CA GLY A 255 20.81 -6.69 8.45
C GLY A 255 21.34 -7.04 7.06
N ARG A 256 20.55 -6.80 6.01
CA ARG A 256 20.94 -7.09 4.63
C ARG A 256 22.15 -6.26 4.17
N LEU A 257 22.19 -4.97 4.50
CA LEU A 257 23.34 -4.11 4.20
C LEU A 257 24.61 -4.59 4.93
N ALA A 258 24.47 -5.02 6.19
CA ALA A 258 25.58 -5.56 6.96
C ALA A 258 26.13 -6.87 6.36
N GLU A 259 25.25 -7.79 5.93
CA GLU A 259 25.64 -9.02 5.23
C GLU A 259 26.44 -8.75 3.94
N LEU A 260 26.06 -7.69 3.22
CA LEU A 260 26.70 -7.25 1.99
C LEU A 260 27.99 -6.44 2.23
N GLY A 261 28.32 -6.13 3.49
CA GLY A 261 29.46 -5.30 3.84
C GLY A 261 29.32 -3.84 3.40
N VAL A 262 28.08 -3.32 3.30
CA VAL A 262 27.77 -1.95 2.85
C VAL A 262 27.53 -1.05 4.07
N PRO A 263 28.48 -0.16 4.42
CA PRO A 263 28.36 0.72 5.58
C PRO A 263 27.53 1.97 5.23
N ALA A 264 26.22 1.82 5.11
CA ALA A 264 25.30 2.91 4.82
C ALA A 264 24.39 3.26 6.01
N GLU A 265 24.13 4.55 6.19
CA GLU A 265 23.11 5.05 7.11
C GLU A 265 21.71 4.79 6.54
N VAL A 266 20.87 4.06 7.26
CA VAL A 266 19.47 3.82 6.85
C VAL A 266 18.57 4.87 7.50
N VAL A 267 17.91 5.67 6.65
CA VAL A 267 17.05 6.81 7.05
C VAL A 267 15.60 6.52 6.67
N PRO A 268 14.72 6.18 7.62
CA PRO A 268 13.30 6.01 7.34
C PRO A 268 12.63 7.30 6.85
N LEU A 269 11.66 7.19 5.94
CA LEU A 269 10.93 8.38 5.46
C LEU A 269 9.89 8.93 6.44
N SER A 270 9.60 8.19 7.51
CA SER A 270 8.66 8.57 8.57
C SER A 270 9.32 9.26 9.76
N SER A 271 10.64 9.53 9.69
CA SER A 271 11.40 10.23 10.73
C SER A 271 11.43 11.74 10.53
#